data_AF-J9Z9V2-F1
#
_entry.id   AF-J9Z9V2-F1
#
_cell.length_a   1.000
_cell.length_b   1.000
_cell.length_c   1.000
_cell.angle_alpha   90.00
_cell.angle_beta   90.00
_cell.angle_gamma   90.00
#
_symmetry.space_group_name_H-M   'P 1'
#
loop_
_entity.id
_entity.type
_entity.pdbx_description
1 polymer ?
#
loop_
_entity_poly.entity_id
_entity_poly.type
_entity_poly.pdbx_seq_one_letter_code
_entity_poly.pdbx_strand_id
1 'polypeptide(L)'
;MRLFQTGHLEELRMIADLRAAGLEVSTGPAEGRQWSFTEKKKTGGHFSLSLDGAVLGVPEAPETWHVLECKTHNAKSFEKLKKEGVEKSKPVHYAQMQVGMLLSGMDRALYLAKNKDTDEYDSERVSLDKKKAEALVDVAEQVVSSPEVPPGISRDPAFFECKFCNHHPLCFEGVPMEKTCRSCIHVATADEGRWFCSKKEAVLSLEEQKAACAQWEAIR
;
A
#
# COMPACT_ATOMS: atom_id res chain seq x y z
N MET A 1 -12.87 7.28 -10.78
CA MET A 1 -12.25 6.54 -11.90
C MET A 1 -11.21 7.36 -12.68
N ARG A 2 -11.46 8.62 -13.08
CA ARG A 2 -10.48 9.43 -13.87
C ARG A 2 -9.17 9.76 -13.14
N LEU A 3 -9.23 10.05 -11.84
CA LEU A 3 -8.05 10.43 -11.06
C LEU A 3 -7.00 9.30 -10.97
N PHE A 4 -7.44 8.05 -10.85
CA PHE A 4 -6.56 6.88 -10.93
C PHE A 4 -5.93 6.76 -12.31
N GLN A 5 -6.73 6.86 -13.38
CA GLN A 5 -6.20 6.81 -14.75
C GLN A 5 -5.15 7.89 -15.02
N THR A 6 -5.34 9.12 -14.52
CA THR A 6 -4.33 10.17 -14.61
C THR A 6 -3.03 9.76 -13.93
N GLY A 7 -3.10 9.18 -12.73
CA GLY A 7 -1.92 8.66 -12.03
C GLY A 7 -1.14 7.63 -12.87
N HIS A 8 -1.84 6.65 -13.46
CA HIS A 8 -1.22 5.62 -14.30
C HIS A 8 -0.53 6.22 -15.54
N LEU A 9 -1.16 7.21 -16.18
CA LEU A 9 -0.58 7.86 -17.36
C LEU A 9 0.66 8.69 -17.01
N GLU A 10 0.65 9.35 -15.85
CA GLU A 10 1.80 10.11 -15.37
C GLU A 10 2.95 9.18 -14.97
N GLU A 11 2.68 8.07 -14.28
CA GLU A 11 3.69 7.06 -13.96
C GLU A 11 4.44 6.58 -15.22
N LEU A 12 3.71 6.26 -16.30
CA LEU A 12 4.32 5.86 -17.58
C LEU A 12 5.23 6.96 -18.17
N ARG A 13 4.83 8.23 -18.06
CA ARG A 13 5.64 9.37 -18.53
C ARG A 13 6.89 9.53 -17.70
N MET A 14 6.77 9.49 -16.37
CA MET A 14 7.89 9.60 -15.44
C MET A 14 8.92 8.47 -15.67
N ILE A 15 8.46 7.24 -15.91
CA ILE A 15 9.33 6.11 -16.29
C ILE A 15 10.02 6.35 -17.63
N ALA A 16 9.30 6.87 -18.63
CA ALA A 16 9.89 7.21 -19.92
C ALA A 16 10.96 8.31 -19.79
N ASP A 17 10.72 9.32 -18.96
CA ASP A 17 11.66 10.41 -18.69
C ASP A 17 12.94 9.88 -18.01
N LEU A 18 12.82 8.97 -17.03
CA LEU A 18 13.99 8.31 -16.41
C LEU A 18 14.82 7.53 -17.43
N ARG A 19 14.15 6.76 -18.31
CA ARG A 19 14.82 6.02 -19.39
C ARG A 19 15.50 6.96 -20.39
N ALA A 20 14.85 8.07 -20.74
CA ALA A 20 15.41 9.08 -21.63
C ALA A 20 16.63 9.78 -21.00
N ALA A 21 16.64 9.93 -19.67
CA ALA A 21 17.79 10.40 -18.89
C ALA A 21 18.93 9.37 -18.77
N GLY A 22 18.79 8.18 -19.35
CA GLY A 22 19.82 7.14 -19.38
C GLY A 22 19.79 6.16 -18.22
N LEU A 23 18.74 6.19 -17.37
CA LEU A 23 18.57 5.22 -16.30
C LEU A 23 17.91 3.93 -16.82
N GLU A 24 18.28 2.81 -16.23
CA GLU A 24 17.61 1.54 -16.49
C GLU A 24 16.42 1.39 -15.55
N VAL A 25 15.22 1.18 -16.11
CA VAL A 25 13.98 1.02 -15.32
C VAL A 25 13.28 -0.29 -15.68
N SER A 26 13.20 -1.19 -14.71
CA SER A 26 12.48 -2.46 -14.77
C SER A 26 11.12 -2.34 -14.08
N THR A 27 10.03 -2.36 -14.86
CA THR A 27 8.67 -2.19 -14.33
C THR A 27 8.02 -3.51 -13.90
N GLY A 28 8.61 -4.65 -14.25
CA GLY A 28 8.10 -5.95 -13.84
C GLY A 28 8.60 -7.14 -14.68
N PRO A 29 8.10 -8.36 -14.41
CA PRO A 29 8.58 -9.59 -15.04
C PRO A 29 8.13 -9.77 -16.49
N ALA A 30 7.13 -9.00 -16.95
CA ALA A 30 6.70 -8.93 -18.34
C ALA A 30 5.92 -7.64 -18.58
N GLU A 31 5.67 -7.31 -19.84
CA GLU A 31 4.83 -6.17 -20.22
C GLU A 31 3.45 -6.21 -19.53
N GLY A 32 3.04 -5.08 -18.97
CA GLY A 32 1.78 -4.93 -18.26
C GLY A 32 1.67 -5.65 -16.90
N ARG A 33 2.72 -6.35 -16.45
CA ARG A 33 2.76 -6.97 -15.12
C ARG A 33 3.79 -6.26 -14.25
N GLN A 34 3.35 -5.67 -13.14
CA GLN A 34 4.23 -5.04 -12.17
C GLN A 34 5.02 -6.07 -11.35
N TRP A 35 6.17 -5.65 -10.81
CA TRP A 35 6.81 -6.39 -9.72
C TRP A 35 5.85 -6.42 -8.52
N SER A 36 5.52 -7.62 -8.05
CA SER A 36 4.62 -7.81 -6.91
C SER A 36 5.24 -8.79 -5.93
N PHE A 37 5.24 -8.40 -4.66
CA PHE A 37 5.80 -9.17 -3.56
C PHE A 37 4.72 -9.44 -2.53
N THR A 38 4.66 -10.67 -2.05
CA THR A 38 3.64 -11.12 -1.09
C THR A 38 4.33 -11.65 0.16
N GLU A 39 3.94 -11.13 1.32
CA GLU A 39 4.46 -11.57 2.62
C GLU A 39 3.77 -12.87 3.05
N LYS A 40 4.30 -14.00 2.61
CA LYS A 40 3.68 -15.31 2.89
C LYS A 40 3.89 -15.79 4.32
N LYS A 41 5.02 -15.43 4.95
CA LYS A 41 5.45 -16.03 6.22
C LYS A 41 4.63 -15.50 7.40
N LYS A 42 4.44 -14.18 7.47
CA LYS A 42 3.72 -13.54 8.57
C LYS A 42 2.23 -13.35 8.30
N THR A 43 1.84 -13.12 7.04
CA THR A 43 0.45 -12.77 6.71
C THR A 43 -0.31 -13.87 5.98
N GLY A 44 0.26 -15.08 5.86
CA GLY A 44 -0.36 -16.17 5.09
C GLY A 44 -0.63 -15.83 3.62
N GLY A 45 -0.01 -14.78 3.09
CA GLY A 45 -0.23 -14.29 1.73
C GLY A 45 -1.39 -13.30 1.56
N HIS A 46 -1.91 -12.71 2.64
CA HIS A 46 -2.95 -11.67 2.59
C HIS A 46 -2.39 -10.25 2.44
N PHE A 47 -1.09 -10.05 2.63
CA PHE A 47 -0.42 -8.78 2.45
C PHE A 47 0.55 -8.81 1.26
N SER A 48 0.37 -7.87 0.35
CA SER A 48 1.18 -7.73 -0.87
C SER A 48 1.46 -6.28 -1.18
N LEU A 49 2.56 -6.04 -1.89
CA LEU A 49 2.94 -4.73 -2.40
C LEU A 49 3.42 -4.87 -3.84
N SER A 50 2.98 -3.95 -4.70
CA SER A 50 3.43 -3.83 -6.08
C SER A 50 4.26 -2.56 -6.24
N LEU A 51 5.37 -2.65 -6.97
CA LEU A 51 6.24 -1.51 -7.23
C LEU A 51 5.85 -0.82 -8.53
N ASP A 52 6.01 0.50 -8.58
CA ASP A 52 5.95 1.25 -9.85
C ASP A 52 7.13 0.83 -10.75
N GLY A 53 8.28 0.49 -10.14
CA GLY A 53 9.38 -0.19 -10.81
C GLY A 53 10.61 -0.39 -9.92
N ALA A 54 11.70 -0.84 -10.54
CA ALA A 54 13.05 -0.81 -9.99
C ALA A 54 13.92 -0.01 -10.94
N VAL A 55 14.80 0.85 -10.41
CA VAL A 55 15.67 1.74 -11.20
C VAL A 55 17.14 1.54 -10.85
N LEU A 56 18.00 1.56 -11.88
CA LEU A 56 19.46 1.48 -11.80
C LEU A 56 20.06 2.67 -12.57
N GLY A 57 21.29 3.07 -12.22
CA GLY A 57 21.97 4.21 -12.85
C GLY A 57 21.68 5.56 -12.19
N VAL A 58 21.10 5.57 -10.98
CA VAL A 58 20.90 6.78 -10.18
C VAL A 58 22.27 7.42 -9.89
N PRO A 59 22.53 8.70 -10.20
CA PRO A 59 23.88 9.29 -10.16
C PRO A 59 24.64 9.12 -8.83
N GLU A 60 23.93 9.18 -7.71
CA GLU A 60 24.52 9.04 -6.38
C GLU A 60 24.77 7.57 -5.97
N ALA A 61 24.35 6.61 -6.78
CA ALA A 61 24.48 5.16 -6.56
C ALA A 61 24.29 4.37 -7.87
N PRO A 62 25.16 4.55 -8.88
CA PRO A 62 24.90 4.11 -10.25
C PRO A 62 24.81 2.59 -10.41
N GLU A 63 25.47 1.82 -9.54
CA GLU A 63 25.53 0.36 -9.59
C GLU A 63 24.52 -0.32 -8.65
N THR A 64 23.66 0.43 -7.95
CA THR A 64 22.69 -0.14 -7.01
C THR A 64 21.28 0.03 -7.54
N TRP A 65 20.47 -1.03 -7.42
CA TRP A 65 19.04 -0.97 -7.70
C TRP A 65 18.28 -0.26 -6.59
N HIS A 66 17.30 0.55 -6.97
CA HIS A 66 16.39 1.23 -6.07
C HIS A 66 14.96 0.82 -6.38
N VAL A 67 14.15 0.64 -5.34
CA VAL A 67 12.68 0.66 -5.48
C VAL A 67 12.27 2.02 -6.03
N LEU A 68 11.54 2.06 -7.15
CA LEU A 68 11.01 3.29 -7.71
C LEU A 68 9.58 3.52 -7.19
N GLU A 69 9.33 4.72 -6.68
CA GLU A 69 8.01 5.19 -6.25
C GLU A 69 7.71 6.53 -6.93
N CYS A 70 6.76 6.54 -7.87
CA CYS A 70 6.37 7.69 -8.66
C CYS A 70 5.10 8.33 -8.08
N LYS A 71 5.17 9.63 -7.78
CA LYS A 71 4.01 10.37 -7.25
C LYS A 71 3.85 11.74 -7.90
N THR A 72 2.60 12.12 -8.10
CA THR A 72 2.24 13.49 -8.50
C THR A 72 1.75 14.28 -7.30
N HIS A 73 2.10 15.57 -7.28
CA HIS A 73 1.76 16.50 -6.21
C HIS A 73 1.17 17.78 -6.79
N ASN A 74 0.22 18.40 -6.08
CA ASN A 74 -0.08 19.81 -6.31
C ASN A 74 1.05 20.68 -5.74
N ALA A 75 1.14 21.95 -6.14
CA ALA A 75 2.20 22.87 -5.73
C ALA A 75 2.39 22.92 -4.21
N LYS A 76 1.30 23.03 -3.43
CA LYS A 76 1.39 23.06 -1.95
C LYS A 76 2.01 21.78 -1.38
N SER A 77 1.62 20.62 -1.88
CA SER A 77 2.17 19.34 -1.43
C SER A 77 3.61 19.14 -1.88
N PHE A 78 3.97 19.65 -3.05
CA PHE A 78 5.30 19.55 -3.64
C PHE A 78 6.31 20.42 -2.87
N GLU A 79 5.95 21.67 -2.57
CA GLU A 79 6.78 22.57 -1.75
C GLU A 79 7.00 22.02 -0.33
N LYS A 80 5.96 21.41 0.27
CA LYS A 80 6.10 20.75 1.57
C LYS A 80 7.05 19.56 1.49
N LEU A 81 6.97 18.76 0.42
CA LEU A 81 7.87 17.63 0.20
C LEU A 81 9.33 18.10 0.10
N LYS A 82 9.63 19.07 -0.76
CA LYS A 82 10.98 19.64 -0.93
C LYS A 82 11.58 20.14 0.38
N LYS A 83 10.73 20.73 1.24
CA LYS A 83 11.16 21.29 2.52
C LYS A 83 11.41 20.24 3.60
N GLU A 84 10.56 19.22 3.69
CA GLU A 84 10.52 18.31 4.85
C GLU A 84 11.01 16.88 4.55
N GLY A 85 11.15 16.52 3.28
CA GLY A 85 11.41 15.17 2.81
C GLY A 85 10.15 14.27 2.86
N VAL A 86 10.24 13.12 2.20
CA VAL A 86 9.12 12.18 2.03
C VAL A 86 8.69 11.55 3.34
N GLU A 87 9.62 11.24 4.26
CA GLU A 87 9.30 10.62 5.54
C GLU A 87 8.33 11.47 6.37
N LYS A 88 8.57 12.78 6.44
CA LYS A 88 7.73 13.70 7.22
C LYS A 88 6.51 14.18 6.45
N SER A 89 6.67 14.52 5.18
CA SER A 89 5.60 15.11 4.38
C SER A 89 4.59 14.07 3.86
N LYS A 90 5.04 12.81 3.67
CA LYS A 90 4.31 11.69 3.08
C LYS A 90 4.65 10.36 3.77
N PRO A 91 4.34 10.22 5.08
CA PRO A 91 4.69 9.02 5.85
C PRO A 91 4.14 7.72 5.27
N VAL A 92 2.97 7.76 4.61
CA VAL A 92 2.40 6.58 3.92
C VAL A 92 3.26 6.15 2.73
N HIS A 93 3.76 7.09 1.92
CA HIS A 93 4.62 6.76 0.78
C HIS A 93 5.98 6.26 1.25
N TYR A 94 6.52 6.86 2.32
CA TYR A 94 7.72 6.35 2.97
C TYR A 94 7.51 4.91 3.46
N ALA A 95 6.40 4.61 4.12
CA ALA A 95 6.06 3.25 4.55
C ALA A 95 5.96 2.27 3.37
N GLN A 96 5.35 2.68 2.25
CA GLN A 96 5.30 1.88 1.02
C GLN A 96 6.70 1.53 0.50
N MET A 97 7.59 2.52 0.41
CA MET A 97 8.98 2.28 -0.01
C MET A 97 9.74 1.38 0.98
N GLN A 98 9.57 1.58 2.30
CA GLN A 98 10.21 0.76 3.32
C GLN A 98 9.79 -0.72 3.22
N VAL A 99 8.49 -0.98 3.08
CA VAL A 99 7.96 -2.33 2.86
C VAL A 99 8.43 -2.88 1.52
N GLY A 100 8.41 -2.08 0.44
CA GLY A 100 8.86 -2.52 -0.87
C GLY A 100 10.34 -2.91 -0.89
N MET A 101 11.21 -2.14 -0.22
CA MET A 101 12.62 -2.48 -0.05
C MET A 101 12.78 -3.78 0.74
N LEU A 102 12.10 -3.93 1.87
CA LEU A 102 12.17 -5.13 2.70
C LEU A 102 11.74 -6.40 1.93
N LEU A 103 10.61 -6.34 1.23
CA LEU A 103 10.04 -7.50 0.53
C LEU A 103 10.78 -7.84 -0.77
N SER A 104 11.36 -6.86 -1.45
CA SER A 104 12.16 -7.08 -2.66
C SER A 104 13.62 -7.47 -2.37
N GLY A 105 14.10 -7.21 -1.17
CA GLY A 105 15.50 -7.39 -0.79
C GLY A 105 16.43 -6.23 -1.19
N MET A 106 15.88 -5.14 -1.73
CA MET A 106 16.63 -3.91 -2.03
C MET A 106 16.86 -3.09 -0.75
N ASP A 107 17.93 -2.28 -0.72
CA ASP A 107 18.29 -1.45 0.44
C ASP A 107 18.06 0.06 0.20
N ARG A 108 17.59 0.43 -0.99
CA ARG A 108 17.38 1.82 -1.44
C ARG A 108 16.07 1.96 -2.20
N ALA A 109 15.49 3.15 -2.10
CA ALA A 109 14.39 3.60 -2.93
C ALA A 109 14.71 4.97 -3.55
N LEU A 110 14.11 5.23 -4.71
CA LEU A 110 14.07 6.53 -5.36
C LEU A 110 12.61 6.98 -5.38
N TYR A 111 12.30 7.98 -4.56
CA TYR A 111 11.02 8.66 -4.60
C TYR A 111 11.09 9.73 -5.68
N LEU A 112 10.31 9.59 -6.76
CA LEU A 112 10.23 10.57 -7.84
C LEU A 112 8.91 11.33 -7.74
N ALA A 113 9.00 12.64 -7.53
CA ALA A 113 7.87 13.52 -7.40
C ALA A 113 7.75 14.43 -8.63
N LYS A 114 6.53 14.56 -9.17
CA LYS A 114 6.20 15.53 -10.21
C LYS A 114 5.19 16.55 -9.70
N ASN A 115 5.47 17.82 -9.85
CA ASN A 115 4.51 18.89 -9.62
C ASN A 115 3.54 18.97 -10.81
N LYS A 116 2.27 18.63 -10.59
CA LYS A 116 1.26 18.63 -11.66
C LYS A 116 0.89 20.03 -12.17
N ASP A 117 1.27 21.08 -11.43
CA ASP A 117 0.92 22.46 -11.76
C ASP A 117 2.03 23.13 -12.60
N THR A 118 3.27 22.62 -12.55
CA THR A 118 4.45 23.20 -13.24
C THR A 118 5.27 22.19 -14.06
N ASP A 119 4.94 20.90 -13.98
CA ASP A 119 5.72 19.77 -14.50
C ASP A 119 7.16 19.65 -13.95
N GLU A 120 7.48 20.36 -12.86
CA GLU A 120 8.76 20.24 -12.16
C GLU A 120 8.94 18.85 -11.53
N TYR A 121 10.14 18.32 -11.63
CA TYR A 121 10.55 17.10 -10.93
C TYR A 121 11.36 17.41 -9.67
N ASP A 122 11.16 16.60 -8.64
CA ASP A 122 12.04 16.49 -7.47
C ASP A 122 12.24 15.01 -7.16
N SER A 123 13.40 14.65 -6.61
CA SER A 123 13.70 13.26 -6.25
C SER A 123 14.41 13.14 -4.92
N GLU A 124 14.06 12.09 -4.17
CA GLU A 124 14.66 11.80 -2.88
C GLU A 124 15.09 10.33 -2.83
N ARG A 125 16.36 10.11 -2.48
CA ARG A 125 16.87 8.76 -2.19
C ARG A 125 16.58 8.40 -0.74
N VAL A 126 15.96 7.25 -0.53
CA VAL A 126 15.62 6.73 0.80
C VAL A 126 16.37 5.42 1.03
N SER A 127 16.95 5.26 2.22
CA SER A 127 17.55 4.00 2.66
C SER A 127 16.56 3.16 3.45
N LEU A 128 16.74 1.83 3.38
CA LEU A 128 15.97 0.89 4.18
C LEU A 128 16.26 1.09 5.68
N ASP A 129 15.22 1.47 6.42
CA ASP A 129 15.13 1.28 7.86
C ASP A 129 14.45 -0.07 8.11
N LYS A 130 15.28 -1.11 8.20
CA LYS A 130 14.80 -2.49 8.32
C LYS A 130 13.88 -2.68 9.53
N LYS A 131 14.15 -2.01 10.64
CA LYS A 131 13.33 -2.13 11.85
C LYS A 131 11.95 -1.51 11.65
N LYS A 132 11.86 -0.32 11.03
CA LYS A 132 10.57 0.28 10.68
C LYS A 132 9.80 -0.57 9.68
N ALA A 133 10.48 -1.08 8.66
CA ALA A 133 9.85 -1.94 7.66
C ALA A 133 9.29 -3.23 8.26
N GLU A 134 10.08 -3.90 9.13
CA GLU A 134 9.63 -5.11 9.85
C GLU A 134 8.45 -4.81 10.77
N ALA A 135 8.46 -3.68 11.49
CA ALA A 135 7.35 -3.26 12.34
C ALA A 135 6.07 -2.99 11.53
N LEU A 136 6.17 -2.46 10.30
CA LEU A 136 5.02 -2.29 9.41
C LEU A 136 4.44 -3.64 8.97
N VAL A 137 5.30 -4.64 8.72
CA VAL A 137 4.86 -6.00 8.43
C VAL A 137 4.21 -6.65 9.66
N ASP A 138 4.73 -6.40 10.87
CA ASP A 138 4.10 -6.88 12.12
C ASP A 138 2.69 -6.30 12.30
N VAL A 139 2.50 -5.03 11.98
CA VAL A 139 1.16 -4.41 11.98
C VAL A 139 0.25 -5.08 10.95
N ALA A 140 0.76 -5.40 9.75
CA ALA A 140 -0.01 -6.12 8.74
C ALA A 140 -0.43 -7.52 9.23
N GLU A 141 0.47 -8.25 9.90
CA GLU A 141 0.17 -9.54 10.54
C GLU A 141 -0.93 -9.42 11.59
N GLN A 142 -0.84 -8.41 12.47
CA GLN A 142 -1.86 -8.16 13.49
C GLN A 142 -3.23 -7.88 12.86
N VAL A 143 -3.29 -7.06 11.81
CA VAL A 143 -4.56 -6.73 11.14
C VAL A 143 -5.13 -7.95 10.42
N VAL A 144 -4.29 -8.71 9.71
CA VAL A 144 -4.71 -9.89 8.94
C VAL A 144 -5.24 -10.99 9.86
N SER A 145 -4.59 -11.21 11.01
CA SER A 145 -4.97 -12.25 11.96
C SER A 145 -6.04 -11.84 12.97
N SER A 146 -6.49 -10.58 12.95
CA SER A 146 -7.41 -10.04 13.94
C SER A 146 -8.79 -10.73 13.88
N PRO A 147 -9.26 -11.34 14.98
CA PRO A 147 -10.63 -11.86 15.08
C PRO A 147 -11.64 -10.78 15.50
N GLU A 148 -11.20 -9.52 15.57
CA GLU A 148 -11.99 -8.36 15.98
C GLU A 148 -11.76 -7.20 15.00
N VAL A 149 -12.72 -6.27 14.96
CA VAL A 149 -12.58 -5.03 14.20
C VAL A 149 -11.40 -4.23 14.78
N PRO A 150 -10.42 -3.80 13.96
CA PRO A 150 -9.33 -2.96 14.44
C PRO A 150 -9.84 -1.67 15.10
N PRO A 151 -9.11 -1.13 16.08
CA PRO A 151 -9.50 0.12 16.73
C PRO A 151 -9.58 1.26 15.70
N GLY A 152 -10.58 2.12 15.88
CA GLY A 152 -10.72 3.35 15.10
C GLY A 152 -9.58 4.35 15.36
N ILE A 153 -9.48 5.37 14.50
CA ILE A 153 -8.43 6.41 14.55
C ILE A 153 -8.40 7.12 15.92
N SER A 154 -9.57 7.39 16.50
CA SER A 154 -9.71 8.04 17.80
C SER A 154 -10.99 7.57 18.49
N ARG A 155 -11.07 7.76 19.80
CA ARG A 155 -12.32 7.63 20.57
C ARG A 155 -13.16 8.92 20.58
N ASP A 156 -12.56 10.03 20.16
CA ASP A 156 -13.24 11.32 20.01
C ASP A 156 -13.79 11.46 18.57
N PRO A 157 -15.12 11.49 18.37
CA PRO A 157 -15.70 11.70 17.04
C PRO A 157 -15.34 13.06 16.44
N ALA A 158 -15.00 14.06 17.26
CA ALA A 158 -14.63 15.40 16.80
C ALA A 158 -13.16 15.50 16.37
N PHE A 159 -12.36 14.45 16.52
CA PHE A 159 -10.97 14.42 16.09
C PHE A 159 -10.87 14.71 14.59
N PHE A 160 -9.90 15.55 14.19
CA PHE A 160 -9.89 16.13 12.85
C PHE A 160 -9.78 15.09 11.73
N GLU A 161 -9.04 13.99 11.95
CA GLU A 161 -8.92 12.90 10.96
C GLU A 161 -10.21 12.07 10.85
N CYS A 162 -10.95 11.91 11.95
CA CYS A 162 -12.23 11.23 11.95
C CYS A 162 -13.26 11.93 11.06
N LYS A 163 -13.20 13.26 10.94
CA LYS A 163 -14.11 14.05 10.09
C LYS A 163 -14.01 13.74 8.60
N PHE A 164 -12.88 13.20 8.15
CA PHE A 164 -12.64 12.83 6.75
C PHE A 164 -12.57 11.31 6.55
N CYS A 165 -12.87 10.52 7.59
CA CYS A 165 -12.83 9.07 7.54
C CYS A 165 -14.16 8.50 7.03
N ASN A 166 -14.13 7.72 5.96
CA ASN A 166 -15.32 7.05 5.41
C ASN A 166 -15.94 6.02 6.38
N HIS A 167 -15.21 5.58 7.40
CA HIS A 167 -15.69 4.65 8.42
C HIS A 167 -16.24 5.36 9.67
N HIS A 168 -16.34 6.69 9.69
CA HIS A 168 -16.94 7.43 10.80
C HIS A 168 -18.33 6.89 11.21
N PRO A 169 -19.24 6.57 10.27
CA PRO A 169 -20.55 6.03 10.65
C PRO A 169 -20.50 4.66 11.33
N LEU A 170 -19.52 3.82 10.95
CA LEU A 170 -19.29 2.53 11.59
C LEU A 170 -18.77 2.71 13.03
N CYS A 171 -17.85 3.66 13.25
CA CYS A 171 -17.25 3.90 14.56
C CYS A 171 -18.19 4.63 15.54
N PHE A 172 -19.03 5.56 15.07
CA PHE A 172 -19.73 6.51 15.95
C PHE A 172 -21.24 6.60 15.74
N GLU A 173 -21.78 6.09 14.63
CA GLU A 173 -23.21 6.27 14.27
C GLU A 173 -23.99 4.95 14.30
N GLY A 174 -23.36 3.84 14.72
CA GLY A 174 -24.01 2.54 14.83
C GLY A 174 -24.39 1.91 13.49
N VAL A 175 -23.80 2.37 12.38
CA VAL A 175 -23.98 1.74 11.07
C VAL A 175 -23.36 0.35 11.12
N PRO A 176 -24.12 -0.72 10.78
CA PRO A 176 -23.56 -2.07 10.80
C PRO A 176 -22.48 -2.22 9.74
N MET A 177 -21.50 -3.06 10.03
CA MET A 177 -20.49 -3.47 9.04
C MET A 177 -21.13 -4.14 7.83
N GLU A 178 -20.46 -4.03 6.68
CA GLU A 178 -20.89 -4.71 5.46
C GLU A 178 -20.95 -6.23 5.70
N LYS A 179 -22.07 -6.84 5.31
CA LYS A 179 -22.32 -8.27 5.51
C LYS A 179 -21.58 -9.07 4.44
N THR A 180 -20.37 -9.53 4.77
CA THR A 180 -19.55 -10.41 3.92
C THR A 180 -19.02 -11.56 4.76
N CYS A 181 -18.56 -12.65 4.15
CA CYS A 181 -17.88 -13.69 4.91
C CYS A 181 -16.59 -13.17 5.59
N ARG A 182 -15.94 -12.12 5.08
CA ARG A 182 -14.75 -11.53 5.71
C ARG A 182 -15.05 -10.72 6.98
N SER A 183 -16.32 -10.38 7.22
CA SER A 183 -16.81 -9.76 8.45
C SER A 183 -17.54 -10.76 9.35
N CYS A 184 -17.34 -12.07 9.14
CA CYS A 184 -17.99 -13.14 9.88
C CYS A 184 -17.05 -13.77 10.91
N ILE A 185 -17.53 -14.03 12.13
CA ILE A 185 -16.75 -14.73 13.18
C ILE A 185 -16.34 -16.17 12.81
N HIS A 186 -17.05 -16.79 11.87
CA HIS A 186 -16.80 -18.18 11.46
C HIS A 186 -15.72 -18.29 10.39
N VAL A 187 -15.14 -17.17 9.96
CA VAL A 187 -14.19 -17.11 8.86
C VAL A 187 -12.84 -16.65 9.39
N ALA A 188 -11.80 -17.39 9.01
CA ALA A 188 -10.42 -17.08 9.34
C ALA A 188 -9.57 -17.03 8.06
N THR A 189 -8.47 -16.28 8.12
CA THR A 189 -7.45 -16.29 7.09
C THR A 189 -6.74 -17.64 7.04
N ALA A 190 -6.48 -18.13 5.84
CA ALA A 190 -5.70 -19.33 5.55
C ALA A 190 -4.55 -18.99 4.58
N ASP A 191 -3.64 -19.93 4.40
CA ASP A 191 -2.46 -19.78 3.55
C ASP A 191 -2.81 -19.45 2.09
N GLU A 192 -1.86 -18.82 1.40
CA GLU A 192 -1.97 -18.37 0.01
C GLU A 192 -3.09 -17.33 -0.21
N GLY A 193 -3.33 -16.48 0.79
CA GLY A 193 -4.35 -15.43 0.71
C GLY A 193 -5.79 -15.98 0.71
N ARG A 194 -5.98 -17.23 1.15
CA ARG A 194 -7.28 -17.90 1.15
C ARG A 194 -8.06 -17.61 2.43
N TRP A 195 -9.36 -17.87 2.40
CA TRP A 195 -10.26 -17.68 3.54
C TRP A 195 -10.98 -18.99 3.82
N PHE A 196 -10.94 -19.47 5.06
CA PHE A 196 -11.57 -20.72 5.47
C PHE A 196 -12.78 -20.43 6.37
N CYS A 197 -13.90 -21.09 6.10
CA CYS A 197 -15.12 -20.98 6.90
C CYS A 197 -15.31 -22.26 7.72
N SER A 198 -15.32 -22.14 9.04
CA SER A 198 -15.52 -23.26 9.97
C SER A 198 -16.91 -23.87 9.89
N LYS A 199 -17.94 -23.11 9.49
CA LYS A 199 -19.32 -23.61 9.33
C LYS A 199 -19.53 -24.42 8.04
N LYS A 200 -18.81 -24.06 6.98
CA LYS A 200 -18.83 -24.79 5.70
C LYS A 200 -17.75 -25.88 5.64
N GLU A 201 -16.80 -25.86 6.58
CA GLU A 201 -15.61 -26.70 6.59
C GLU A 201 -14.85 -26.64 5.25
N ALA A 202 -14.79 -25.45 4.65
CA ALA A 202 -14.27 -25.26 3.30
C ALA A 202 -13.56 -23.91 3.12
N VAL A 203 -12.63 -23.88 2.17
CA VAL A 203 -12.06 -22.64 1.63
C VAL A 203 -13.11 -21.96 0.75
N LEU A 204 -13.30 -20.66 0.97
CA LEU A 204 -14.29 -19.86 0.27
C LEU A 204 -13.74 -19.33 -1.06
N SER A 205 -14.54 -19.46 -2.12
CA SER A 205 -14.34 -18.71 -3.36
C SER A 205 -14.53 -17.21 -3.14
N LEU A 206 -13.99 -16.37 -4.05
CA LEU A 206 -14.14 -14.92 -3.95
C LEU A 206 -15.62 -14.47 -3.94
N GLU A 207 -16.47 -15.15 -4.71
CA GLU A 207 -17.90 -14.83 -4.77
C GLU A 207 -18.62 -15.20 -3.47
N GLU A 208 -18.29 -16.34 -2.86
CA GLU A 208 -18.79 -16.68 -1.53
C GLU A 208 -18.29 -15.72 -0.45
N GLN A 209 -17.06 -15.24 -0.57
CA GLN A 209 -16.50 -14.26 0.35
C GLN A 209 -17.36 -12.98 0.37
N LYS A 210 -17.79 -12.50 -0.80
CA LYS A 210 -18.63 -11.30 -0.95
C LYS A 210 -20.08 -11.52 -0.50
N ALA A 211 -20.67 -12.67 -0.84
CA ALA A 211 -22.11 -12.90 -0.68
C ALA A 211 -22.58 -13.13 0.78
N ALA A 212 -21.68 -13.58 1.66
CA ALA A 212 -22.03 -14.13 2.98
C ALA A 212 -23.03 -15.31 2.91
N CYS A 213 -23.59 -15.74 4.06
CA CYS A 213 -24.62 -16.78 4.10
C CYS A 213 -25.64 -16.55 5.23
N ALA A 214 -26.64 -17.43 5.33
CA ALA A 214 -27.66 -17.37 6.38
C ALA A 214 -27.11 -17.59 7.81
N GLN A 215 -25.94 -18.23 7.94
CA GLN A 215 -25.25 -18.48 9.20
C GLN A 215 -24.21 -17.39 9.53
N TRP A 216 -24.26 -16.25 8.83
CA TRP A 216 -23.34 -15.14 9.07
C TRP A 216 -23.61 -14.51 10.44
N GLU A 217 -22.52 -14.26 11.17
CA GLU A 217 -22.51 -13.61 12.47
C GLU A 217 -21.38 -12.58 12.48
N ALA A 218 -21.71 -11.32 12.79
CA ALA A 218 -20.77 -10.20 12.72
C ALA A 218 -19.55 -10.40 13.64
N ILE A 219 -18.36 -10.10 13.11
CA ILE A 219 -17.13 -9.97 13.89
C ILE A 219 -17.31 -8.86 14.95
N ARG A 220 -16.64 -9.00 16.09
CA ARG A 220 -16.81 -8.09 17.24
C ARG A 220 -15.89 -6.89 17.17
#